data_AF-X6FN96-F1
#
_entry.id   AF-X6FN96-F1
#
_cell.length_a   1.000
_cell.length_b   1.000
_cell.length_c   1.000
_cell.angle_alpha   90.00
_cell.angle_beta   90.00
_cell.angle_gamma   90.00
#
_symmetry.space_group_name_H-M   'P 1'
#
loop_
_entity.id
_entity.type
_entity.pdbx_description
1 polymer ?
#
loop_
_entity_poly.entity_id
_entity_poly.type
_entity_poly.pdbx_seq_one_letter_code
_entity_poly.pdbx_strand_id
1 'polypeptide(L)'
;MNDVALPLSGLSSVGGKSVVARFDGGMLSSNSGVLALAEVEKRLRVAERLARCIDDPRCPDQVVHSLADMIDFRMKMIGAGYEDGNDANRLRRDPVFKMAQDALPSGRDLASQSTLCRLENLPGVRELVAMGRAMVDLYCASFRQVIDDPRCPDQVVHSLADMIGFRMKMIAAGYEDGNDANRLRRDPVFKMAQDALPSGRDLAPVDAVPAGEPARRAGTGRYGPCDGRPLLRFLAPGAEADRTRH
;
A
#
# COMPACT_ATOMS: atom_id res chain seq x y z
N MET A 1 -40.61 17.09 9.78
CA MET A 1 -39.40 16.96 8.94
C MET A 1 -39.69 15.84 7.95
N ASN A 2 -39.50 16.08 6.66
CA ASN A 2 -39.68 15.03 5.66
C ASN A 2 -38.54 14.04 5.81
N ASP A 3 -38.85 12.77 6.08
CA ASP A 3 -37.90 11.66 6.08
C ASP A 3 -37.43 11.43 4.64
N VAL A 4 -36.40 12.16 4.23
CA VAL A 4 -35.78 12.01 2.91
C VAL A 4 -34.93 10.74 2.91
N ALA A 5 -35.55 9.64 2.53
CA ALA A 5 -34.89 8.38 2.23
C ALA A 5 -34.53 8.36 0.73
N LEU A 6 -33.23 8.39 0.42
CA LEU A 6 -32.75 8.36 -0.96
C LEU A 6 -32.24 6.95 -1.31
N PRO A 7 -32.97 6.17 -2.12
CA PRO A 7 -32.50 4.86 -2.54
C PRO A 7 -31.25 5.00 -3.41
N LEU A 8 -30.21 4.22 -3.11
CA LEU A 8 -28.95 4.21 -3.87
C LEU A 8 -28.99 3.07 -4.89
N SER A 9 -29.86 3.18 -5.89
CA SER A 9 -30.13 2.11 -6.88
C SER A 9 -28.93 1.73 -7.76
N GLY A 10 -27.88 2.56 -7.79
CA GLY A 10 -26.62 2.25 -8.48
C GLY A 10 -25.65 1.35 -7.68
N LEU A 11 -25.94 1.11 -6.39
CA LEU A 11 -25.16 0.21 -5.55
C LEU A 11 -25.78 -1.19 -5.56
N SER A 12 -24.93 -2.20 -5.51
CA SER A 12 -25.38 -3.57 -5.27
C SER A 12 -25.95 -3.68 -3.85
N SER A 13 -26.85 -4.66 -3.64
CA SER A 13 -27.36 -4.96 -2.30
C SER A 13 -26.24 -5.38 -1.35
N VAL A 14 -26.40 -5.11 -0.06
CA VAL A 14 -25.50 -5.55 1.01
C VAL A 14 -26.21 -6.60 1.86
N GLY A 15 -25.67 -7.81 1.95
CA GLY A 15 -26.33 -8.91 2.67
C GLY A 15 -27.76 -9.17 2.20
N GLY A 16 -28.02 -9.00 0.90
CA GLY A 16 -29.34 -9.12 0.29
C GLY A 16 -30.32 -7.96 0.53
N LYS A 17 -29.87 -6.85 1.12
CA LYS A 17 -30.70 -5.67 1.41
C LYS A 17 -30.31 -4.48 0.53
N SER A 18 -31.31 -3.73 0.05
CA SER A 18 -31.07 -2.49 -0.71
C SER A 18 -30.45 -1.41 0.18
N VAL A 19 -29.52 -0.64 -0.37
CA VAL A 19 -28.88 0.47 0.34
C VAL A 19 -29.69 1.76 0.16
N VAL A 20 -29.98 2.45 1.26
CA VAL A 20 -30.72 3.71 1.29
C VAL A 20 -29.92 4.73 2.10
N ALA A 21 -29.76 5.94 1.58
CA ALA A 21 -29.16 7.04 2.33
C ALA A 21 -30.22 7.69 3.23
N ARG A 22 -29.88 7.79 4.52
CA ARG A 22 -30.64 8.48 5.57
C ARG A 22 -29.67 9.30 6.42
N PHE A 23 -30.16 10.43 6.94
CA PHE A 23 -29.36 11.36 7.75
C PHE A 23 -29.77 11.40 9.23
N ASP A 24 -30.73 10.57 9.61
CA ASP A 24 -31.33 10.46 10.94
C ASP A 24 -31.10 9.08 11.59
N GLY A 25 -30.16 8.30 11.03
CA GLY A 25 -29.81 6.97 11.53
C GLY A 25 -28.97 7.02 12.80
N GLY A 26 -29.08 5.98 13.64
CA GLY A 26 -28.32 5.87 14.89
C GLY A 26 -26.81 5.60 14.71
N MET A 27 -26.41 4.94 13.60
CA MET A 27 -25.01 4.74 13.25
C MET A 27 -24.67 5.56 12.02
N LEU A 28 -23.86 6.61 12.21
CA LEU A 28 -23.44 7.52 11.14
C LEU A 28 -21.99 7.23 10.74
N SER A 29 -21.68 7.49 9.47
CA SER A 29 -20.33 7.41 8.93
C SER A 29 -20.13 8.50 7.88
N SER A 30 -18.93 9.09 7.87
CA SER A 30 -18.46 10.02 6.84
C SER A 30 -17.77 9.31 5.67
N ASN A 31 -17.68 7.98 5.70
CA ASN A 31 -16.88 7.20 4.75
C ASN A 31 -17.72 6.62 3.60
N SER A 32 -18.88 7.21 3.29
CA SER A 32 -19.83 6.67 2.28
C SER A 32 -19.20 6.38 0.92
N GLY A 33 -18.15 7.12 0.54
CA GLY A 33 -17.39 6.91 -0.70
C GLY A 33 -16.79 5.50 -0.84
N VAL A 34 -16.51 4.80 0.25
CA VAL A 34 -15.96 3.42 0.19
C VAL A 34 -16.96 2.41 -0.38
N LEU A 35 -18.27 2.73 -0.45
CA LEU A 35 -19.25 1.91 -1.15
C LEU A 35 -19.03 1.93 -2.66
N ALA A 36 -18.56 3.05 -3.23
CA ALA A 36 -18.17 3.10 -4.63
C ALA A 36 -16.93 2.23 -4.90
N LEU A 37 -15.94 2.25 -3.98
CA LEU A 37 -14.79 1.35 -4.03
C LEU A 37 -15.21 -0.13 -3.93
N ALA A 38 -16.24 -0.44 -3.14
CA ALA A 38 -16.78 -1.79 -3.06
C ALA A 38 -17.36 -2.29 -4.40
N GLU A 39 -18.02 -1.42 -5.17
CA GLU A 39 -18.51 -1.79 -6.50
C GLU A 39 -17.37 -2.00 -7.51
N VAL A 40 -16.26 -1.27 -7.37
CA VAL A 40 -15.04 -1.53 -8.16
C VAL A 40 -14.42 -2.87 -7.75
N GLU A 41 -14.28 -3.15 -6.45
CA GLU A 41 -13.72 -4.41 -5.97
C GLU A 41 -14.56 -5.62 -6.41
N LYS A 42 -15.89 -5.53 -6.38
CA LYS A 42 -16.79 -6.59 -6.89
C LYS A 42 -16.51 -6.93 -8.36
N ARG A 43 -16.11 -5.95 -9.17
CA ARG A 43 -15.83 -6.12 -10.61
C ARG A 43 -14.41 -6.63 -10.86
N LEU A 44 -13.43 -6.08 -10.16
CA LEU A 44 -12.00 -6.35 -10.44
C LEU A 44 -11.43 -7.51 -9.61
N ARG A 45 -12.01 -7.78 -8.43
CA ARG A 45 -11.59 -8.78 -7.45
C ARG A 45 -10.11 -8.65 -7.10
N VAL A 46 -9.66 -7.42 -6.85
CA VAL A 46 -8.23 -7.13 -6.62
C VAL A 46 -7.75 -7.80 -5.36
N ALA A 47 -8.51 -7.70 -4.27
CA ALA A 47 -8.12 -8.26 -2.98
C ALA A 47 -7.97 -9.79 -3.04
N GLU A 48 -8.86 -10.46 -3.76
CA GLU A 48 -8.78 -11.91 -3.96
C GLU A 48 -7.61 -12.32 -4.86
N ARG A 49 -7.32 -11.56 -5.93
CA ARG A 49 -6.15 -11.80 -6.77
C ARG A 49 -4.86 -11.70 -5.96
N LEU A 50 -4.76 -10.68 -5.12
CA LEU A 50 -3.61 -10.48 -4.24
C LEU A 50 -3.52 -11.57 -3.16
N ALA A 51 -4.64 -11.93 -2.53
CA ALA A 51 -4.69 -12.99 -1.52
C ALA A 51 -4.20 -14.34 -2.05
N ARG A 52 -4.51 -14.68 -3.30
CA ARG A 52 -4.07 -15.94 -3.95
C ARG A 52 -2.56 -16.01 -4.18
N CYS A 53 -1.85 -14.89 -4.10
CA CYS A 53 -0.40 -14.85 -4.21
C CYS A 53 0.32 -15.13 -2.89
N ILE A 54 -0.42 -15.22 -1.77
CA ILE A 54 0.13 -15.37 -0.43
C ILE A 54 -0.19 -16.76 0.10
N ASP A 55 0.83 -17.50 0.48
CA ASP A 55 0.66 -18.75 1.23
C ASP A 55 0.25 -18.41 2.67
N ASP A 56 -0.97 -18.78 3.07
CA ASP A 56 -1.50 -18.51 4.41
C ASP A 56 -1.08 -19.62 5.39
N PRO A 57 -0.16 -19.37 6.34
CA PRO A 57 0.30 -20.39 7.29
C PRO A 57 -0.67 -20.61 8.44
N ARG A 58 -1.77 -19.83 8.52
CA ARG A 58 -2.74 -19.92 9.62
C ARG A 58 -3.53 -21.21 9.51
N CYS A 59 -3.88 -21.79 10.66
CA CYS A 59 -4.80 -22.92 10.71
C CYS A 59 -6.18 -22.51 10.15
N PRO A 60 -6.70 -23.14 9.07
CA PRO A 60 -7.93 -22.72 8.42
C PRO A 60 -9.13 -22.61 9.36
N ASP A 61 -9.25 -23.55 10.31
CA ASP A 61 -10.36 -23.59 11.28
C ASP A 61 -10.33 -22.43 12.30
N GLN A 62 -9.22 -21.71 12.38
CA GLN A 62 -9.04 -20.55 13.27
C GLN A 62 -9.10 -19.22 12.51
N VAL A 63 -9.31 -19.24 11.19
CA VAL A 63 -9.38 -18.04 10.36
C VAL A 63 -10.76 -17.38 10.51
N VAL A 64 -10.76 -16.22 11.15
CA VAL A 64 -11.95 -15.36 11.34
C VAL A 64 -12.14 -14.40 10.17
N HIS A 65 -11.04 -13.90 9.62
CA HIS A 65 -10.99 -12.97 8.48
C HIS A 65 -10.03 -13.54 7.44
N SER A 66 -10.54 -13.77 6.23
CA SER A 66 -9.71 -14.29 5.14
C SER A 66 -8.63 -13.27 4.73
N LEU A 67 -7.57 -13.72 4.05
CA LEU A 67 -6.58 -12.78 3.50
C LEU A 67 -7.26 -11.77 2.55
N ALA A 68 -8.22 -12.23 1.74
CA ALA A 68 -8.96 -11.38 0.82
C ALA A 68 -9.76 -10.30 1.59
N ASP A 69 -10.50 -10.67 2.64
CA ASP A 69 -11.26 -9.69 3.45
C ASP A 69 -10.33 -8.66 4.10
N MET A 70 -9.17 -9.10 4.60
CA MET A 70 -8.21 -8.20 5.24
C MET A 70 -7.54 -7.26 4.24
N ILE A 71 -7.15 -7.76 3.06
CA ILE A 71 -6.59 -6.95 1.97
C ILE A 71 -7.63 -5.96 1.46
N ASP A 72 -8.87 -6.40 1.25
CA ASP A 72 -9.97 -5.55 0.82
C ASP A 72 -10.24 -4.42 1.83
N PHE A 73 -10.28 -4.76 3.13
CA PHE A 73 -10.44 -3.75 4.18
C PHE A 73 -9.32 -2.71 4.08
N ARG A 74 -8.09 -3.19 3.94
CA ARG A 74 -6.91 -2.33 3.92
C ARG A 74 -6.87 -1.42 2.69
N MET A 75 -7.20 -1.94 1.52
CA MET A 75 -7.33 -1.17 0.29
C MET A 75 -8.36 -0.05 0.42
N LYS A 76 -9.52 -0.35 1.02
CA LYS A 76 -10.56 0.67 1.27
C LYS A 76 -10.15 1.71 2.30
N MET A 77 -9.39 1.33 3.33
CA MET A 77 -8.80 2.29 4.27
C MET A 77 -7.85 3.25 3.55
N ILE A 78 -6.94 2.72 2.73
CA ILE A 78 -6.01 3.53 1.92
C ILE A 78 -6.81 4.46 0.99
N GLY A 79 -7.77 3.94 0.24
CA GLY A 79 -8.62 4.74 -0.65
C GLY A 79 -9.48 5.79 0.05
N ALA A 80 -9.66 5.69 1.36
CA ALA A 80 -10.39 6.65 2.19
C ALA A 80 -9.49 7.64 2.95
N GLY A 81 -8.16 7.62 2.74
CA GLY A 81 -7.22 8.52 3.42
C GLY A 81 -6.74 8.05 4.79
N TYR A 82 -6.82 6.74 5.07
CA TYR A 82 -6.36 6.11 6.31
C TYR A 82 -5.14 5.22 6.06
N GLU A 83 -4.13 5.77 5.38
CA GLU A 83 -2.94 5.03 4.94
C GLU A 83 -2.01 4.62 6.09
N ASP A 84 -2.03 5.32 7.22
CA ASP A 84 -1.19 4.99 8.39
C ASP A 84 -1.67 3.76 9.19
N GLY A 85 -2.93 3.33 8.97
CA GLY A 85 -3.53 2.17 9.59
C GLY A 85 -3.87 2.30 11.09
N ASN A 86 -3.64 3.45 11.75
CA ASN A 86 -3.86 3.60 13.19
C ASN A 86 -5.36 3.63 13.57
N ASP A 87 -6.21 4.01 12.61
CA ASP A 87 -7.65 4.08 12.73
C ASP A 87 -8.37 2.73 12.57
N ALA A 88 -7.65 1.65 12.24
CA ALA A 88 -8.25 0.33 11.94
C ALA A 88 -9.19 -0.17 13.04
N ASN A 89 -8.83 0.03 14.32
CA ASN A 89 -9.67 -0.41 15.44
C ASN A 89 -10.97 0.39 15.59
N ARG A 90 -11.01 1.64 15.09
CA ARG A 90 -12.22 2.45 15.00
C ARG A 90 -13.02 2.04 13.75
N LEU A 91 -12.37 1.97 12.60
CA LEU A 91 -13.00 1.70 11.31
C LEU A 91 -13.57 0.29 11.18
N ARG A 92 -13.03 -0.70 11.90
CA ARG A 92 -13.59 -2.07 11.90
C ARG A 92 -15.04 -2.15 12.40
N ARG A 93 -15.50 -1.13 13.14
CA ARG A 93 -16.88 -0.97 13.65
C ARG A 93 -17.72 -0.02 12.80
N ASP A 94 -17.10 0.70 11.86
CA ASP A 94 -17.80 1.66 11.03
C ASP A 94 -18.84 0.92 10.15
N PRO A 95 -20.11 1.35 10.18
CA PRO A 95 -21.19 0.65 9.49
C PRO A 95 -20.97 0.61 7.98
N VAL A 96 -20.39 1.65 7.39
CA VAL A 96 -20.14 1.74 5.95
C VAL A 96 -18.96 0.85 5.54
N PHE A 97 -17.90 0.77 6.34
CA PHE A 97 -16.82 -0.18 6.07
C PHE A 97 -17.30 -1.63 6.13
N LYS A 98 -18.17 -1.99 7.08
CA LYS A 98 -18.82 -3.31 7.11
C LYS A 98 -19.65 -3.56 5.84
N MET A 99 -20.49 -2.59 5.46
CA MET A 99 -21.29 -2.68 4.23
C MET A 99 -20.43 -2.82 2.97
N ALA A 100 -19.30 -2.14 2.92
CA ALA A 100 -18.36 -2.25 1.80
C ALA A 100 -17.73 -3.64 1.68
N GLN A 101 -17.76 -4.47 2.73
CA GLN A 101 -17.38 -5.90 2.69
C GLN A 101 -18.58 -6.84 2.57
N ASP A 102 -19.71 -6.34 2.05
CA ASP A 102 -20.96 -7.09 1.94
C ASP A 102 -21.51 -7.61 3.30
N ALA A 103 -21.10 -6.98 4.41
CA ALA A 103 -21.59 -7.28 5.74
C ALA A 103 -22.61 -6.25 6.22
N LEU A 104 -23.64 -6.69 6.93
CA LEU A 104 -24.59 -5.77 7.55
C LEU A 104 -23.90 -4.89 8.61
N PRO A 105 -24.37 -3.65 8.85
CA PRO A 105 -23.84 -2.79 9.91
C PRO A 105 -23.81 -3.44 11.30
N SER A 106 -24.81 -4.28 11.61
CA SER A 106 -24.92 -5.06 12.85
C SER A 106 -24.07 -6.34 12.87
N GLY A 107 -23.37 -6.64 11.77
CA GLY A 107 -22.52 -7.81 11.65
C GLY A 107 -21.25 -7.71 12.49
N ARG A 108 -20.43 -8.77 12.41
CA ARG A 108 -19.11 -8.86 13.02
C ARG A 108 -18.24 -7.64 12.66
N ASP A 109 -17.43 -7.20 13.61
CA ASP A 109 -16.38 -6.21 13.35
C ASP A 109 -15.32 -6.77 12.40
N LEU A 110 -14.82 -5.94 11.47
CA LEU A 110 -13.72 -6.29 10.56
C LEU A 110 -12.42 -6.57 11.32
N ALA A 111 -11.34 -6.88 10.60
CA ALA A 111 -10.05 -7.19 11.22
C ALA A 111 -9.53 -6.05 12.12
N SER A 112 -8.90 -6.42 13.24
CA SER A 112 -8.24 -5.45 14.12
C SER A 112 -6.98 -4.88 13.48
N GLN A 113 -6.50 -3.74 14.00
CA GLN A 113 -5.19 -3.19 13.64
C GLN A 113 -4.07 -4.22 13.77
N SER A 114 -4.02 -4.95 14.89
CA SER A 114 -3.01 -6.00 15.11
C SER A 114 -3.10 -7.15 14.12
N THR A 115 -4.29 -7.41 13.59
CA THR A 115 -4.51 -8.46 12.58
C THR A 115 -4.07 -7.99 11.20
N LEU A 116 -4.37 -6.74 10.84
CA LEU A 116 -3.87 -6.10 9.61
C LEU A 116 -2.34 -5.95 9.63
N CYS A 117 -1.75 -5.56 10.76
CA CYS A 117 -0.30 -5.47 10.91
C CYS A 117 0.37 -6.83 10.66
N ARG A 118 -0.21 -7.94 11.15
CA ARG A 118 0.29 -9.29 10.84
C ARG A 118 0.15 -9.62 9.35
N LEU A 119 -0.95 -9.25 8.71
CA LEU A 119 -1.12 -9.41 7.26
C LEU A 119 -0.03 -8.64 6.49
N GLU A 120 0.22 -7.37 6.82
CA GLU A 120 1.18 -6.53 6.09
C GLU A 120 2.62 -7.07 6.16
N ASN A 121 2.94 -7.79 7.24
CA ASN A 121 4.24 -8.43 7.44
C ASN A 121 4.28 -9.91 6.99
N LEU A 122 3.19 -10.44 6.44
CA LEU A 122 3.09 -11.85 6.03
C LEU A 122 3.77 -12.15 4.68
N PRO A 123 3.56 -11.38 3.60
CA PRO A 123 4.17 -11.66 2.31
C PRO A 123 5.69 -11.51 2.34
N GLY A 124 6.41 -12.53 1.85
CA GLY A 124 7.83 -12.43 1.56
C GLY A 124 8.09 -11.85 0.16
N VAL A 125 9.35 -11.79 -0.23
CA VAL A 125 9.77 -11.22 -1.54
C VAL A 125 9.10 -11.94 -2.71
N ARG A 126 8.92 -13.25 -2.63
CA ARG A 126 8.31 -14.05 -3.72
C ARG A 126 6.83 -13.72 -3.89
N GLU A 127 6.10 -13.65 -2.78
CA GLU A 127 4.69 -13.30 -2.74
C GLU A 127 4.49 -11.87 -3.25
N LEU A 128 5.34 -10.93 -2.83
CA LEU A 128 5.32 -9.54 -3.31
C LEU A 128 5.55 -9.43 -4.84
N VAL A 129 6.49 -10.21 -5.39
CA VAL A 129 6.71 -10.28 -6.85
C VAL A 129 5.48 -10.86 -7.56
N ALA A 130 4.87 -11.91 -7.00
CA ALA A 130 3.66 -12.51 -7.56
C ALA A 130 2.46 -11.55 -7.52
N MET A 131 2.29 -10.82 -6.42
CA MET A 131 1.28 -9.76 -6.28
C MET A 131 1.49 -8.65 -7.31
N GLY A 132 2.73 -8.19 -7.49
CA GLY A 132 3.07 -7.19 -8.50
C GLY A 132 2.72 -7.66 -9.93
N ARG A 133 3.03 -8.91 -10.26
CA ARG A 133 2.62 -9.52 -11.54
C ARG A 133 1.10 -9.56 -11.68
N ALA A 134 0.37 -9.99 -10.65
CA ALA A 134 -1.09 -10.03 -10.69
C ALA A 134 -1.71 -8.64 -10.93
N MET A 135 -1.12 -7.58 -10.39
CA MET A 135 -1.53 -6.20 -10.67
C MET A 135 -1.22 -5.77 -12.11
N VAL A 136 -0.04 -6.10 -12.63
CA VAL A 136 0.33 -5.84 -14.04
C VAL A 136 -0.61 -6.58 -14.98
N ASP A 137 -0.88 -7.85 -14.72
CA ASP A 137 -1.80 -8.66 -15.52
C ASP A 137 -3.21 -8.05 -15.53
N LEU A 138 -3.70 -7.61 -14.37
CA LEU A 138 -5.00 -6.92 -14.26
C LEU A 138 -5.01 -5.62 -15.07
N TYR A 139 -3.94 -4.83 -15.00
CA TYR A 139 -3.78 -3.59 -15.75
C TYR A 139 -3.76 -3.86 -17.26
N CYS A 140 -2.92 -4.80 -17.73
CA CYS A 140 -2.85 -5.19 -19.14
C CYS A 140 -4.20 -5.69 -19.66
N ALA A 141 -4.92 -6.51 -18.87
CA ALA A 141 -6.25 -7.02 -19.24
C ALA A 141 -7.32 -5.92 -19.32
N SER A 142 -7.10 -4.76 -18.70
CA SER A 142 -8.05 -3.64 -18.76
C SER A 142 -8.10 -2.96 -20.14
N PHE A 143 -7.06 -3.15 -20.97
CA PHE A 143 -7.01 -2.60 -22.33
C PHE A 143 -7.75 -3.52 -23.31
N ARG A 144 -8.82 -3.00 -23.92
CA ARG A 144 -9.61 -3.72 -24.94
C ARG A 144 -8.92 -3.81 -26.31
N GLN A 145 -7.93 -2.97 -26.54
CA GLN A 145 -7.09 -2.94 -27.72
C GLN A 145 -5.65 -2.80 -27.21
N VAL A 146 -4.70 -3.47 -27.86
CA VAL A 146 -3.29 -3.12 -27.69
C VAL A 146 -3.21 -1.62 -27.93
N ILE A 147 -2.68 -0.87 -26.95
CA ILE A 147 -2.37 0.54 -27.18
C ILE A 147 -1.38 0.54 -28.34
N ASP A 148 -1.86 0.93 -29.51
CA ASP A 148 -1.02 1.22 -30.67
C ASP A 148 -0.34 2.54 -30.32
N ASP A 149 0.71 2.45 -29.50
CA ASP A 149 1.46 3.59 -29.02
C ASP A 149 2.22 4.15 -30.24
N PRO A 150 1.86 5.34 -30.74
CA PRO A 150 2.51 5.91 -31.91
C PRO A 150 3.96 6.33 -31.62
N ARG A 151 4.41 6.23 -30.37
CA ARG A 151 5.84 6.29 -30.03
C ARG A 151 6.51 5.04 -30.60
N CYS A 152 7.20 5.22 -31.73
CA CYS A 152 8.09 4.21 -32.29
C CYS A 152 8.95 3.61 -31.15
N PRO A 153 9.24 2.31 -31.12
CA PRO A 153 10.18 1.72 -30.13
C PRO A 153 11.48 2.52 -30.00
N ASP A 154 11.90 3.13 -31.11
CA ASP A 154 13.05 4.01 -31.26
C ASP A 154 12.98 5.33 -30.44
N GLN A 155 11.78 5.74 -30.00
CA GLN A 155 11.57 6.93 -29.15
C GLN A 155 11.71 6.63 -27.65
N VAL A 156 11.78 5.35 -27.25
CA VAL A 156 12.14 4.97 -25.88
C VAL A 156 13.66 5.07 -25.74
N VAL A 157 14.14 6.31 -25.58
CA VAL A 157 15.58 6.62 -25.50
C VAL A 157 16.19 6.38 -24.11
N HIS A 158 15.37 6.03 -23.12
CA HIS A 158 15.82 5.78 -21.74
C HIS A 158 15.90 4.27 -21.50
N SER A 159 17.00 3.82 -20.90
CA SER A 159 17.07 2.42 -20.47
C SER A 159 16.07 2.16 -19.35
N LEU A 160 15.69 0.89 -19.14
CA LEU A 160 14.85 0.51 -18.00
C LEU A 160 15.48 0.96 -16.67
N ALA A 161 16.82 0.90 -16.55
CA ALA A 161 17.54 1.39 -15.38
C ALA A 161 17.35 2.90 -15.17
N ASP A 162 17.38 3.70 -16.24
CA ASP A 162 17.14 5.15 -16.16
C ASP A 162 15.70 5.44 -15.76
N MET A 163 14.74 4.70 -16.30
CA MET A 163 13.32 4.84 -15.94
C MET A 163 13.06 4.46 -14.47
N ILE A 164 13.66 3.37 -13.99
CA ILE A 164 13.58 2.95 -12.58
C ILE A 164 14.25 3.99 -11.68
N GLY A 165 15.45 4.44 -12.02
CA GLY A 165 16.20 5.43 -11.25
C GLY A 165 15.46 6.76 -11.17
N PHE A 166 14.89 7.24 -12.28
CA PHE A 166 14.03 8.42 -12.32
C PHE A 166 12.80 8.24 -11.41
N ARG A 167 12.14 7.08 -11.48
CA ARG A 167 10.96 6.78 -10.66
C ARG A 167 11.28 6.72 -9.17
N MET A 168 12.37 6.08 -8.77
CA MET A 168 12.80 6.04 -7.37
C MET A 168 13.07 7.44 -6.81
N LYS A 169 13.70 8.32 -7.61
CA LYS A 169 13.96 9.71 -7.23
C LYS A 169 12.67 10.53 -7.08
N MET A 170 11.68 10.29 -7.95
CA MET A 170 10.36 10.92 -7.82
C MET A 170 9.71 10.55 -6.48
N ILE A 171 9.69 9.26 -6.14
CA ILE A 171 9.11 8.76 -4.89
C ILE A 171 9.86 9.35 -3.68
N ALA A 172 11.19 9.33 -3.69
CA ALA A 172 12.00 9.90 -2.61
C ALA A 172 11.78 11.41 -2.42
N ALA A 173 11.41 12.13 -3.49
CA ALA A 173 11.09 13.55 -3.45
C ALA A 173 9.60 13.85 -3.13
N GLY A 174 8.80 12.82 -2.81
CA GLY A 174 7.38 12.95 -2.48
C GLY A 174 6.42 12.98 -3.67
N TYR A 175 6.90 12.70 -4.88
CA TYR A 175 6.10 12.63 -6.11
C TYR A 175 5.72 11.19 -6.42
N GLU A 176 4.78 10.66 -5.64
CA GLU A 176 4.41 9.26 -5.66
C GLU A 176 3.48 8.87 -6.81
N ASP A 177 2.69 9.78 -7.38
CA ASP A 177 1.68 9.43 -8.39
C ASP A 177 2.23 9.34 -9.84
N GLY A 178 3.41 9.92 -10.09
CA GLY A 178 4.05 9.93 -11.41
C GLY A 178 3.53 11.00 -12.38
N ASN A 179 2.52 11.79 -12.02
CA ASN A 179 1.86 12.73 -12.93
C ASN A 179 2.75 13.95 -13.27
N ASP A 180 3.67 14.29 -12.37
CA ASP A 180 4.61 15.40 -12.54
C ASP A 180 5.91 15.03 -13.28
N ALA A 181 6.02 13.82 -13.84
CA ALA A 181 7.26 13.34 -14.45
C ALA A 181 7.81 14.30 -15.53
N ASN A 182 6.94 14.87 -16.37
CA ASN A 182 7.34 15.83 -17.41
C ASN A 182 7.81 17.17 -16.81
N ARG A 183 7.23 17.60 -15.69
CA ARG A 183 7.59 18.83 -14.98
C ARG A 183 8.95 18.66 -14.31
N LEU A 184 9.14 17.56 -13.59
CA LEU A 184 10.38 17.23 -12.88
C LEU A 184 11.54 16.95 -13.84
N ARG A 185 11.27 16.41 -15.03
CA ARG A 185 12.28 16.29 -16.09
C ARG A 185 12.86 17.64 -16.53
N ARG A 186 12.11 18.73 -16.38
CA ARG A 186 12.55 20.09 -16.71
C ARG A 186 13.08 20.84 -15.49
N ASP A 187 12.94 20.29 -14.30
CA ASP A 187 13.39 20.91 -13.06
C ASP A 187 14.92 20.79 -12.93
N PRO A 188 15.65 21.92 -12.77
CA PRO A 188 17.10 21.90 -12.70
C PRO A 188 17.64 21.22 -11.45
N VAL A 189 16.94 21.30 -10.31
CA VAL A 189 17.34 20.65 -9.05
C VAL A 189 17.19 19.14 -9.18
N PHE A 190 16.09 18.69 -9.78
CA PHE A 190 15.83 17.28 -10.00
C PHE A 190 16.78 16.66 -11.03
N LYS A 191 17.22 17.42 -12.05
CA LYS A 191 18.29 17.00 -12.98
C LYS A 191 19.63 16.83 -12.28
N MET A 192 20.03 17.78 -11.43
CA MET A 192 21.29 17.64 -10.67
C MET A 192 21.28 16.40 -9.75
N ALA A 193 20.14 16.09 -9.15
CA ALA A 193 19.95 14.86 -8.36
C ALA A 193 19.96 13.58 -9.24
N GLN A 194 19.62 13.69 -10.52
CA GLN A 194 19.74 12.58 -11.47
C GLN A 194 21.20 12.23 -11.76
N ASP A 195 22.03 13.25 -11.96
CA ASP A 195 23.45 13.10 -12.35
C ASP A 195 24.38 12.73 -11.18
N ALA A 196 23.92 12.89 -9.94
CA ALA A 196 24.72 12.67 -8.72
C ALA A 196 24.85 11.20 -8.25
N LEU A 197 24.22 10.22 -8.93
CA LEU A 197 24.23 8.80 -8.51
C LEU A 197 24.71 7.88 -9.63
N PRO A 198 25.39 6.76 -9.30
CA PRO A 198 25.96 5.86 -10.30
C PRO A 198 24.90 5.33 -11.26
N SER A 199 25.22 5.32 -12.55
CA SER A 199 24.38 4.68 -13.56
C SER A 199 24.28 3.18 -13.28
N GLY A 200 23.22 2.51 -13.73
CA GLY A 200 22.99 1.06 -13.46
C GLY A 200 24.10 0.11 -13.92
N ARG A 201 25.16 0.60 -14.58
CA ARG A 201 26.41 -0.13 -14.86
C ARG A 201 27.29 -0.35 -13.63
N ASP A 202 27.07 0.39 -12.54
CA ASP A 202 27.83 0.31 -11.30
C ASP A 202 27.12 -0.51 -10.20
N LEU A 203 25.93 -1.03 -10.48
CA LEU A 203 25.19 -1.91 -9.57
C LEU A 203 25.69 -3.35 -9.74
N ALA A 204 26.10 -3.97 -8.64
CA ALA A 204 26.47 -5.39 -8.64
C ALA A 204 25.30 -6.26 -9.16
N PRO A 205 25.57 -7.38 -9.85
CA PRO A 205 24.53 -8.32 -10.25
C PRO A 205 23.64 -8.69 -9.05
N VAL A 206 22.33 -8.84 -9.27
CA VAL A 206 21.38 -9.20 -8.20
C VAL A 206 21.79 -10.50 -7.50
N ASP A 207 22.44 -11.41 -8.23
CA ASP A 207 22.97 -12.68 -7.72
C ASP A 207 24.22 -12.52 -6.83
N ALA A 208 24.84 -11.33 -6.80
CA ALA A 208 26.00 -11.02 -5.97
C ALA A 208 25.62 -10.35 -4.63
N VAL A 209 24.33 -10.06 -4.41
CA VAL A 209 23.84 -9.58 -3.10
C VAL A 209 23.72 -10.79 -2.18
N PRO A 210 24.54 -10.90 -1.11
CA PRO A 210 24.41 -12.01 -0.18
C PRO A 210 22.99 -12.01 0.38
N ALA A 211 22.38 -13.20 0.47
CA ALA A 211 21.08 -13.36 1.09
C ALA A 211 21.08 -12.62 2.43
N GLY A 212 20.23 -11.59 2.55
CA GLY A 212 20.07 -10.86 3.81
C GLY A 212 19.82 -11.84 4.93
N GLU A 213 20.40 -11.59 6.11
CA GLU A 213 20.23 -12.48 7.26
C GLU A 213 18.75 -12.83 7.42
N PRO A 214 18.40 -14.12 7.54
CA PRO A 214 17.02 -14.50 7.78
C PRO A 214 16.56 -13.80 9.05
N ALA A 215 15.32 -13.29 9.02
CA ALA A 215 14.68 -12.71 10.19
C ALA A 215 14.92 -13.62 11.40
N ARG A 216 15.52 -13.08 12.46
CA ARG A 216 15.89 -13.84 13.66
C ARG A 216 14.69 -14.68 14.08
N ARG A 217 14.85 -16.00 14.05
CA ARG A 217 13.88 -16.92 14.66
C ARG A 217 13.63 -16.43 16.08
N ALA A 218 12.37 -16.28 16.46
CA ALA A 218 11.98 -15.98 17.83
C ALA A 218 12.49 -17.11 18.73
N GLY A 219 13.70 -16.93 19.26
CA GLY A 219 14.28 -17.84 20.21
C GLY A 219 13.49 -17.75 21.51
N THR A 220 12.96 -18.87 21.96
CA THR A 220 12.48 -19.08 23.32
C THR A 220 13.67 -18.91 24.27
N GLY A 221 13.94 -17.67 24.70
CA GLY A 221 15.09 -17.31 25.52
C GLY A 221 14.73 -16.22 26.51
N ARG A 222 14.92 -16.51 27.79
CA ARG A 222 14.55 -15.69 28.95
C ARG A 222 15.15 -14.28 28.86
N TYR A 223 14.36 -13.26 29.20
CA TYR A 223 14.80 -11.88 29.36
C TYR A 223 15.94 -11.81 30.39
N GLY A 224 17.14 -11.43 29.93
CA GLY A 224 18.24 -10.90 30.74
C GLY A 224 18.33 -9.38 30.57
N PRO A 225 18.96 -8.65 31.51
CA PRO A 225 18.80 -7.20 31.63
C PRO A 225 19.42 -6.44 30.44
N CYS A 226 18.65 -5.50 29.89
CA CYS A 226 19.03 -4.64 28.79
C CYS A 226 20.20 -3.73 29.17
N ASP A 227 21.37 -3.93 28.55
CA ASP A 227 22.49 -3.00 28.64
C ASP A 227 22.21 -1.81 27.69
N GLY A 228 21.81 -0.68 28.27
CA GLY A 228 21.24 0.48 27.59
C GLY A 228 22.24 1.29 26.77
N ARG A 229 22.56 0.84 25.55
CA ARG A 229 23.29 1.66 24.57
C ARG A 229 22.36 2.04 23.40
N PRO A 230 22.08 3.33 23.16
CA PRO A 230 21.25 3.76 22.04
C PRO A 230 21.96 3.57 20.68
N LEU A 231 21.21 3.12 19.68
CA LEU A 231 21.61 2.84 18.29
C LEU A 231 21.71 4.10 17.39
N LEU A 232 22.13 5.23 17.94
CA LEU A 232 22.31 6.49 17.20
C LEU A 232 23.66 7.11 17.52
N ARG A 233 24.64 6.84 16.66
CA ARG A 233 25.98 7.45 16.72
C ARG A 233 25.91 8.82 16.02
N PHE A 234 25.67 9.88 16.78
CA PHE A 234 25.85 11.24 16.29
C PHE A 234 27.33 11.45 15.92
N LEU A 235 27.58 11.80 14.66
CA LEU A 235 28.88 12.30 14.20
C LEU A 235 29.11 13.68 14.81
N ALA A 236 30.19 13.84 15.56
CA ALA A 236 30.63 15.14 16.08
C ALA A 236 31.27 15.97 14.94
N PRO A 237 31.06 17.29 14.88
CA PRO A 237 31.81 18.17 13.99
C PRO A 237 33.19 18.46 14.60
N GLY A 238 34.24 18.05 13.90
CA GLY A 238 35.61 18.49 14.18
C GLY A 238 36.08 19.41 13.05
N ALA A 239 36.19 20.70 13.33
CA ALA A 239 37.06 21.61 12.60
C ALA A 239 37.78 22.48 13.63
N GLU A 240 39.11 22.44 13.56
CA GLU A 240 40.07 22.97 14.51
C GLU A 240 39.93 24.48 14.72
N ALA A 241 39.99 24.88 15.99
CA ALA A 241 40.38 26.23 16.37
C ALA A 241 41.92 26.27 16.45
N ASP A 242 42.54 26.92 15.46
CA ASP A 242 43.92 27.35 15.56
C ASP A 242 44.04 28.54 16.54
N ARG A 243 45.14 28.54 17.27
CA ARG A 243 45.40 29.40 18.43
C ARG A 243 45.94 30.77 18.03
N THR A 244 45.83 31.68 18.99
CA THR A 244 46.78 32.73 19.39
C THR A 244 46.67 34.18 18.86
N ARG A 245 46.46 35.07 19.86
CA ARG A 245 47.09 36.39 20.12
C ARG A 245 46.67 37.57 19.23
N HIS A 246 45.96 38.55 19.79
CA HIS A 246 46.51 39.65 20.60
C HIS A 246 45.40 40.35 21.40
#